data_AF-F8NKR0-F1
#
_entry.id   AF-F8NKR0-F1
#
_cell.length_a   1.000
_cell.length_b   1.000
_cell.length_c   1.000
_cell.angle_alpha   90.00
_cell.angle_beta   90.00
_cell.angle_gamma   90.00
#
_symmetry.space_group_name_H-M   'P 1'
#
loop_
_entity.id
_entity.type
_entity.pdbx_description
1 polymer ?
#
loop_
_entity_poly.entity_id
_entity_poly.type
_entity_poly.pdbx_seq_one_letter_code
_entity_poly.pdbx_strand_id
1 'polypeptide(L)'
;MSTRIDALVFWACSARIMWCFFYRPNRLPRSYVKWIMSLANVDKRLLRALRVLRTGEWSYIRGSSDYGHLLTSYSKDLGHPTAWGDPHVLPAYGGSMADAVWKNLGVQGRDGIGGLPCELVHAGVAAKWGLGESCGMNAVVRAVYAFIEAMAIYVPVHFLPILLTQPRSLLRIHRVIPALLSAMRSSAFLSTFVSSYWLSVCITRTLLFARLFPWISHDIWDGAFGCVLAGSLTCGASIWIENGHRRGEISLYVLPRALRASLPSRWIKGGNRGARIVERMIFILSLASLLTTASHRPDVLRGLSRWAFAFIMKKPRVDTGESNERQIAAYPPATESAIPEHAISSLLEH
;
A
#
# COMPACT_ATOMS: atom_id res chain seq x y z
N MET A 1 -13.19 1.04 17.86
CA MET A 1 -13.35 2.21 16.97
C MET A 1 -12.02 2.66 16.33
N SER A 2 -10.94 2.82 17.12
CA SER A 2 -9.62 3.23 16.62
C SER A 2 -9.05 2.37 15.47
N THR A 3 -9.20 1.05 15.52
CA THR A 3 -8.67 0.12 14.48
C THR A 3 -9.32 0.28 13.09
N ARG A 4 -10.59 0.76 13.03
CA ARG A 4 -11.27 1.05 11.76
C ARG A 4 -10.77 2.36 11.16
N ILE A 5 -10.53 3.36 12.01
CA ILE A 5 -9.95 4.64 11.59
C ILE A 5 -8.53 4.42 11.07
N ASP A 6 -7.72 3.62 11.76
CA ASP A 6 -6.36 3.28 11.32
C ASP A 6 -6.39 2.68 9.90
N ALA A 7 -7.34 1.76 9.61
CA ALA A 7 -7.50 1.16 8.29
C ALA A 7 -7.94 2.18 7.21
N LEU A 8 -8.90 3.07 7.53
CA LEU A 8 -9.34 4.12 6.60
C LEU A 8 -8.22 5.12 6.29
N VAL A 9 -7.43 5.50 7.30
CA VAL A 9 -6.26 6.37 7.12
C VAL A 9 -5.23 5.70 6.23
N PHE A 10 -4.92 4.42 6.44
CA PHE A 10 -4.02 3.67 5.56
C PHE A 10 -4.55 3.63 4.13
N TRP A 11 -5.83 3.32 3.95
CA TRP A 11 -6.48 3.25 2.64
C TRP A 11 -6.34 4.57 1.88
N ALA A 12 -6.71 5.70 2.50
CA ALA A 12 -6.62 7.01 1.86
C ALA A 12 -5.15 7.41 1.57
N CYS A 13 -4.24 7.13 2.50
CA CYS A 13 -2.82 7.44 2.35
C CYS A 13 -2.17 6.62 1.23
N SER A 14 -2.44 5.32 1.19
CA SER A 14 -1.90 4.41 0.17
C SER A 14 -2.43 4.76 -1.21
N ALA A 15 -3.73 5.06 -1.35
CA ALA A 15 -4.30 5.54 -2.62
C ALA A 15 -3.60 6.80 -3.13
N ARG A 16 -3.40 7.79 -2.26
CA ARG A 16 -2.69 9.01 -2.60
C ARG A 16 -1.24 8.76 -3.01
N ILE A 17 -0.53 7.89 -2.27
CA ILE A 17 0.86 7.52 -2.53
C ILE A 17 0.98 6.81 -3.89
N MET A 18 0.16 5.81 -4.15
CA MET A 18 0.21 5.02 -5.39
C MET A 18 -0.07 5.91 -6.60
N TRP A 19 -1.10 6.74 -6.56
CA TRP A 19 -1.36 7.70 -7.65
C TRP A 19 -0.19 8.67 -7.87
N CYS A 20 0.46 9.11 -6.78
CA CYS A 20 1.68 9.93 -6.87
C CYS A 20 2.85 9.17 -7.49
N PHE A 21 3.03 7.89 -7.15
CA PHE A 21 4.11 7.07 -7.71
C PHE A 21 4.03 7.01 -9.25
N PHE A 22 2.84 6.82 -9.80
CA PHE A 22 2.63 6.81 -11.25
C PHE A 22 2.83 8.19 -11.87
N TYR A 23 2.16 9.23 -11.37
CA TYR A 23 2.08 10.51 -12.10
C TYR A 23 2.95 11.65 -11.56
N ARG A 24 3.31 11.63 -10.28
CA ARG A 24 4.11 12.69 -9.62
C ARG A 24 5.13 12.09 -8.65
N PRO A 25 6.08 11.25 -9.12
CA PRO A 25 7.03 10.54 -8.26
C PRO A 25 7.94 11.50 -7.48
N ASN A 26 8.16 12.71 -8.00
CA ASN A 26 8.91 13.79 -7.33
C ASN A 26 8.29 14.30 -6.02
N ARG A 27 7.02 13.96 -5.74
CA ARG A 27 6.33 14.27 -4.48
C ARG A 27 6.65 13.28 -3.37
N LEU A 28 7.27 12.14 -3.70
CA LEU A 28 7.64 11.09 -2.77
C LEU A 28 9.16 11.07 -2.53
N PRO A 29 9.62 10.54 -1.38
CA PRO A 29 11.05 10.31 -1.16
C PRO A 29 11.64 9.38 -2.24
N ARG A 30 12.85 9.70 -2.75
CA ARG A 30 13.48 8.93 -3.83
C ARG A 30 13.70 7.46 -3.47
N SER A 31 14.14 7.18 -2.25
CA SER A 31 14.31 5.80 -1.74
C SER A 31 13.00 5.02 -1.74
N TYR A 32 11.90 5.70 -1.41
CA TYR A 32 10.58 5.08 -1.38
C TYR A 32 10.06 4.77 -2.78
N VAL A 33 10.25 5.67 -3.75
CA VAL A 33 9.93 5.39 -5.16
C VAL A 33 10.74 4.21 -5.69
N LYS A 34 12.03 4.14 -5.37
CA LYS A 34 12.88 2.99 -5.75
C LYS A 34 12.37 1.68 -5.13
N TRP A 35 11.98 1.72 -3.86
CA TRP A 35 11.41 0.55 -3.18
C TRP A 35 10.10 0.08 -3.81
N ILE A 36 9.15 0.99 -4.09
CA ILE A 36 7.90 0.64 -4.80
C ILE A 36 8.21 0.07 -6.18
N MET A 37 9.15 0.67 -6.92
CA MET A 37 9.55 0.19 -8.25
C MET A 37 10.09 -1.25 -8.21
N SER A 38 10.92 -1.55 -7.21
CA SER A 38 11.49 -2.88 -7.00
C SER A 38 10.41 -3.94 -6.80
N LEU A 39 9.40 -3.64 -5.98
CA LEU A 39 8.29 -4.56 -5.71
C LEU A 39 7.28 -4.65 -6.86
N ALA A 40 7.03 -3.54 -7.56
CA ALA A 40 6.05 -3.49 -8.63
C ALA A 40 6.51 -4.25 -9.88
N ASN A 41 7.83 -4.32 -10.12
CA ASN A 41 8.44 -4.95 -11.28
C ASN A 41 7.77 -4.50 -12.60
N VAL A 42 7.82 -3.18 -12.83
CA VAL A 42 7.24 -2.48 -13.99
C VAL A 42 8.36 -1.78 -14.76
N ASP A 43 8.31 -1.83 -16.09
CA ASP A 43 9.26 -1.12 -16.95
C ASP A 43 9.09 0.40 -16.83
N LYS A 44 10.21 1.12 -16.78
CA LYS A 44 10.23 2.58 -16.65
C LYS A 44 9.58 3.29 -17.84
N ARG A 45 9.62 2.70 -19.04
CA ARG A 45 9.00 3.23 -20.26
C ARG A 45 7.49 3.20 -20.17
N LEU A 46 6.89 2.13 -19.63
CA LEU A 46 5.45 2.07 -19.39
C LEU A 46 5.02 3.17 -18.41
N LEU A 47 5.77 3.36 -17.32
CA LEU A 47 5.50 4.46 -16.38
C LEU A 47 5.69 5.84 -17.01
N ARG A 48 6.63 6.00 -17.94
CA ARG A 48 6.83 7.25 -18.67
C ARG A 48 5.68 7.48 -19.65
N ALA A 49 5.24 6.45 -20.37
CA ALA A 49 4.10 6.49 -21.28
C ALA A 49 2.82 6.94 -20.56
N LEU A 50 2.51 6.39 -19.38
CA LEU A 50 1.37 6.84 -18.58
C LEU A 50 1.45 8.33 -18.19
N ARG A 51 2.66 8.86 -17.95
CA ARG A 51 2.85 10.27 -17.60
C ARG A 51 2.65 11.19 -18.80
N VAL A 52 3.18 10.84 -19.97
CA VAL A 52 2.99 11.63 -21.20
C VAL A 52 1.57 11.49 -21.76
N LEU A 53 0.92 10.34 -21.53
CA LEU A 53 -0.51 10.16 -21.79
C LEU A 53 -1.34 11.15 -20.95
N ARG A 54 -1.00 11.27 -19.66
CA ARG A 54 -1.67 12.23 -18.77
C ARG A 54 -1.46 13.69 -19.18
N THR A 55 -0.31 14.07 -19.70
CA THR A 55 -0.07 15.45 -20.18
C THR A 55 -0.66 15.70 -21.56
N GLY A 56 -1.12 14.65 -22.26
CA GLY A 56 -1.70 14.71 -23.59
C GLY A 56 -0.67 14.76 -24.72
N GLU A 57 0.61 14.58 -24.41
CA GLU A 57 1.73 14.46 -25.37
C GLU A 57 1.76 13.10 -26.09
N TRP A 58 1.07 12.12 -25.52
CA TRP A 58 0.81 10.82 -26.12
C TRP A 58 -0.69 10.54 -26.04
N SER A 59 -1.29 10.00 -27.09
CA SER A 59 -2.74 9.73 -27.15
C SER A 59 -3.01 8.58 -28.10
N TYR A 60 -3.93 7.70 -27.73
CA TYR A 60 -4.47 6.67 -28.62
C TYR A 60 -5.29 7.26 -29.77
N ILE A 61 -5.86 8.46 -29.59
CA ILE A 61 -6.69 9.12 -30.61
C ILE A 61 -5.83 9.95 -31.56
N ARG A 62 -4.92 10.75 -31.01
CA ARG A 62 -4.15 11.75 -31.78
C ARG A 62 -2.75 11.26 -32.17
N GLY A 63 -2.31 10.13 -31.64
CA GLY A 63 -0.94 9.67 -31.81
C GLY A 63 0.06 10.38 -30.88
N SER A 64 1.34 10.28 -31.23
CA SER A 64 2.43 11.00 -30.55
C SER A 64 3.64 11.12 -31.46
N SER A 65 4.10 12.34 -31.75
CA SER A 65 5.32 12.56 -32.51
C SER A 65 6.58 12.28 -31.69
N ASP A 66 6.61 12.78 -30.45
CA ASP A 66 7.86 12.86 -29.68
C ASP A 66 8.07 11.61 -28.80
N TYR A 67 6.99 10.93 -28.43
CA TYR A 67 7.00 9.84 -27.45
C TYR A 67 6.49 8.50 -28.00
N GLY A 68 6.16 8.40 -29.29
CA GLY A 68 5.76 7.12 -29.91
C GLY A 68 6.79 6.01 -29.72
N HIS A 69 8.08 6.36 -29.73
CA HIS A 69 9.19 5.42 -29.54
C HIS A 69 9.21 4.69 -28.18
N LEU A 70 8.54 5.24 -27.15
CA LEU A 70 8.61 4.68 -25.78
C LEU A 70 8.04 3.26 -25.72
N LEU A 71 6.86 3.06 -26.31
CA LEU A 71 6.16 1.78 -26.26
C LEU A 71 6.53 0.88 -27.43
N THR A 72 6.92 1.43 -28.58
CA THR A 72 7.45 0.61 -29.69
C THR A 72 8.80 -0.02 -29.35
N SER A 73 9.72 0.74 -28.73
CA SER A 73 10.98 0.17 -28.23
C SER A 73 10.74 -0.85 -27.12
N TYR A 74 9.74 -0.62 -26.27
CA TYR A 74 9.37 -1.55 -25.23
C TYR A 74 8.81 -2.87 -25.80
N SER A 75 7.93 -2.78 -26.79
CA SER A 75 7.40 -3.94 -27.52
C SER A 75 8.52 -4.75 -28.16
N LYS A 76 9.46 -4.07 -28.83
CA LYS A 76 10.62 -4.70 -29.47
C LYS A 76 11.50 -5.46 -28.48
N ASP A 77 11.79 -4.87 -27.32
CA ASP A 77 12.62 -5.52 -26.29
C ASP A 77 11.96 -6.77 -25.68
N LEU A 78 10.63 -6.85 -25.74
CA LEU A 78 9.86 -8.02 -25.32
C LEU A 78 9.75 -9.09 -26.43
N GLY A 79 10.28 -8.83 -27.63
CA GLY A 79 10.20 -9.74 -28.77
C GLY A 79 8.90 -9.64 -29.56
N HIS A 80 8.08 -8.61 -29.31
CA HIS A 80 6.82 -8.37 -30.01
C HIS A 80 7.00 -7.37 -31.17
N PRO A 81 6.06 -7.35 -32.16
CA PRO A 81 6.07 -6.36 -33.23
C PRO A 81 6.04 -4.93 -32.69
N THR A 82 6.80 -4.02 -33.29
CA THR A 82 6.83 -2.60 -32.88
C THR A 82 5.46 -1.95 -32.96
N ALA A 83 4.62 -2.37 -33.91
CA ALA A 83 3.25 -1.89 -34.09
C ALA A 83 2.36 -2.06 -32.84
N TRP A 84 2.64 -3.03 -31.96
CA TRP A 84 1.90 -3.23 -30.71
C TRP A 84 2.08 -2.08 -29.70
N GLY A 85 3.12 -1.26 -29.88
CA GLY A 85 3.36 -0.06 -29.08
C GLY A 85 3.16 1.24 -29.83
N ASP A 86 2.67 1.21 -31.07
CA ASP A 86 2.53 2.39 -31.91
C ASP A 86 1.17 3.10 -31.64
N PRO A 87 1.18 4.34 -31.12
CA PRO A 87 -0.06 5.06 -30.83
C PRO A 87 -0.93 5.36 -32.05
N HIS A 88 -0.37 5.34 -33.27
CA HIS A 88 -1.14 5.58 -34.50
C HIS A 88 -1.87 4.33 -35.00
N VAL A 89 -1.44 3.16 -34.55
CA VAL A 89 -1.98 1.87 -35.00
C VAL A 89 -2.92 1.27 -33.96
N LEU A 90 -2.69 1.56 -32.67
CA LEU A 90 -3.50 1.03 -31.59
C LEU A 90 -4.93 1.60 -31.59
N PRO A 91 -5.97 0.75 -31.43
CA PRO A 91 -7.35 1.23 -31.44
C PRO A 91 -7.65 2.00 -30.14
N ALA A 92 -8.09 3.26 -30.26
CA ALA A 92 -8.43 4.07 -29.08
C ALA A 92 -9.70 3.62 -28.36
N TYR A 93 -10.65 3.05 -29.09
CA TYR A 93 -11.98 2.65 -28.64
C TYR A 93 -12.16 1.14 -28.80
N GLY A 94 -13.18 0.59 -28.14
CA GLY A 94 -13.60 -0.79 -28.34
C GLY A 94 -14.53 -0.98 -29.55
N GLY A 95 -15.10 -2.18 -29.66
CA GLY A 95 -16.05 -2.56 -30.72
C GLY A 95 -15.41 -3.20 -31.96
N SER A 96 -16.21 -3.44 -33.00
CA SER A 96 -15.82 -4.24 -34.18
C SER A 96 -14.65 -3.65 -34.99
N MET A 97 -14.49 -2.33 -34.97
CA MET A 97 -13.33 -1.68 -35.59
C MET A 97 -12.03 -2.03 -34.85
N ALA A 98 -12.07 -2.11 -33.52
CA ALA A 98 -10.93 -2.55 -32.73
C ALA A 98 -10.57 -4.00 -33.05
N ASP A 99 -11.57 -4.86 -33.24
CA ASP A 99 -11.38 -6.29 -33.59
C ASP A 99 -10.66 -6.45 -34.93
N ALA A 100 -11.03 -5.64 -35.92
CA ALA A 100 -10.36 -5.61 -37.22
C ALA A 100 -8.88 -5.19 -37.08
N VAL A 101 -8.61 -4.17 -36.25
CA VAL A 101 -7.24 -3.73 -35.96
C VAL A 101 -6.45 -4.83 -35.24
N TRP A 102 -7.02 -5.49 -34.24
CA TRP A 102 -6.35 -6.58 -33.52
C TRP A 102 -6.04 -7.78 -34.39
N LYS A 103 -6.97 -8.15 -35.28
CA LYS A 103 -6.77 -9.20 -36.27
C LYS A 103 -5.60 -8.87 -37.20
N ASN A 104 -5.48 -7.62 -37.64
CA ASN A 104 -4.36 -7.15 -38.47
C ASN A 104 -3.03 -7.13 -37.70
N LEU A 105 -3.05 -6.84 -36.40
CA LEU A 105 -1.87 -6.84 -35.54
C LEU A 105 -1.46 -8.23 -35.04
N GLY A 106 -2.28 -9.25 -35.27
CA GLY A 106 -2.05 -10.61 -34.80
C GLY A 106 -2.16 -10.77 -33.28
N VAL A 107 -2.89 -9.88 -32.60
CA VAL A 107 -3.12 -9.96 -31.14
C VAL A 107 -4.41 -10.72 -30.88
N GLN A 108 -4.35 -11.76 -30.05
CA GLN A 108 -5.48 -12.61 -29.69
C GLN A 108 -6.13 -12.15 -28.37
N GLY A 109 -7.39 -12.52 -28.13
CA GLY A 109 -8.05 -12.35 -26.82
C GLY A 109 -8.42 -10.90 -26.43
N ARG A 110 -8.49 -9.99 -27.41
CA ARG A 110 -8.79 -8.56 -27.21
C ARG A 110 -10.10 -8.08 -27.85
N ASP A 111 -11.03 -9.01 -28.07
CA ASP A 111 -12.30 -8.71 -28.72
C ASP A 111 -13.08 -7.62 -27.95
N GLY A 112 -13.51 -6.60 -28.68
CA GLY A 112 -14.33 -5.48 -28.23
C GLY A 112 -13.60 -4.40 -27.44
N ILE A 113 -12.26 -4.42 -27.33
CA ILE A 113 -11.51 -3.52 -26.42
C ILE A 113 -10.41 -2.77 -27.17
N GLY A 114 -10.16 -1.51 -26.84
CA GLY A 114 -9.04 -0.73 -27.37
C GLY A 114 -7.75 -0.83 -26.54
N GLY A 115 -6.88 0.17 -26.69
CA GLY A 115 -5.73 0.43 -25.83
C GLY A 115 -4.56 -0.52 -26.00
N LEU A 116 -3.55 -0.41 -25.13
CA LEU A 116 -2.36 -1.28 -25.20
C LEU A 116 -2.69 -2.77 -24.95
N PRO A 117 -2.01 -3.69 -25.68
CA PRO A 117 -2.05 -5.12 -25.42
C PRO A 117 -1.67 -5.50 -23.99
N CYS A 118 -2.28 -6.57 -23.48
CA CYS A 118 -2.06 -7.01 -22.09
C CYS A 118 -0.65 -7.57 -21.91
N GLU A 119 -0.06 -8.12 -22.95
CA GLU A 119 1.30 -8.64 -23.04
C GLU A 119 2.31 -7.55 -22.70
N LEU A 120 2.11 -6.34 -23.24
CA LEU A 120 2.95 -5.18 -22.94
C LEU A 120 2.72 -4.65 -21.52
N VAL A 121 1.50 -4.74 -21.00
CA VAL A 121 1.16 -4.22 -19.67
C VAL A 121 1.60 -5.19 -18.55
N HIS A 122 1.44 -6.49 -18.76
CA HIS A 122 1.80 -7.56 -17.82
C HIS A 122 3.28 -7.92 -17.84
N ALA A 123 4.01 -7.49 -18.87
CA ALA A 123 5.42 -7.76 -19.09
C ALA A 123 6.30 -7.64 -17.84
N GLY A 124 7.43 -8.34 -17.87
CA GLY A 124 8.29 -8.56 -16.71
C GLY A 124 8.11 -9.97 -16.17
N VAL A 125 7.74 -10.11 -14.89
CA VAL A 125 7.67 -11.43 -14.22
C VAL A 125 6.74 -12.39 -14.96
N ALA A 126 5.51 -11.98 -15.31
CA ALA A 126 4.56 -12.88 -15.95
C ALA A 126 4.98 -13.29 -17.38
N ALA A 127 5.57 -12.36 -18.15
CA ALA A 127 6.03 -12.63 -19.50
C ALA A 127 7.21 -13.61 -19.55
N LYS A 128 8.11 -13.60 -18.55
CA LYS A 128 9.23 -14.57 -18.46
C LYS A 128 8.78 -16.04 -18.42
N TRP A 129 7.56 -16.30 -17.94
CA TRP A 129 7.00 -17.64 -17.84
C TRP A 129 5.93 -17.93 -18.90
N GLY A 130 5.75 -17.05 -19.89
CA GLY A 130 4.69 -17.20 -20.90
C GLY A 130 3.26 -17.05 -20.35
N LEU A 131 3.11 -16.55 -19.12
CA LEU A 131 1.82 -16.41 -18.43
C LEU A 131 1.26 -14.98 -18.51
N GLY A 132 1.83 -14.14 -19.38
CA GLY A 132 1.51 -12.72 -19.53
C GLY A 132 0.22 -12.44 -20.30
N GLU A 133 -0.34 -13.42 -21.01
CA GLU A 133 -1.53 -13.24 -21.86
C GLU A 133 -2.82 -13.10 -21.00
N SER A 134 -2.90 -13.86 -19.90
CA SER A 134 -4.07 -13.84 -19.03
C SER A 134 -3.94 -12.81 -17.90
N CYS A 135 -4.94 -11.94 -17.77
CA CYS A 135 -5.05 -10.96 -16.70
C CYS A 135 -5.10 -11.60 -15.30
N GLY A 136 -5.88 -12.67 -15.16
CA GLY A 136 -6.03 -13.39 -13.90
C GLY A 136 -4.71 -14.07 -13.51
N MET A 137 -4.06 -14.73 -14.47
CA MET A 137 -2.78 -15.39 -14.23
C MET A 137 -1.68 -14.39 -13.88
N ASN A 138 -1.61 -13.24 -14.58
CA ASN A 138 -0.68 -12.17 -14.22
C ASN A 138 -0.89 -11.69 -12.77
N ALA A 139 -2.15 -11.53 -12.32
CA ALA A 139 -2.44 -11.15 -10.95
C ALA A 139 -1.96 -12.21 -9.93
N VAL A 140 -2.09 -13.50 -10.25
CA VAL A 140 -1.61 -14.62 -9.41
C VAL A 140 -0.08 -14.69 -9.39
N VAL A 141 0.57 -14.68 -10.54
CA VAL A 141 2.04 -14.71 -10.64
C VAL A 141 2.67 -13.55 -9.87
N ARG A 142 2.11 -12.34 -10.03
CA ARG A 142 2.55 -11.17 -9.27
C ARG A 142 2.24 -11.27 -7.78
N ALA A 143 1.13 -11.90 -7.39
CA ALA A 143 0.84 -12.17 -5.98
C ALA A 143 1.91 -13.09 -5.36
N VAL A 144 2.24 -14.21 -6.03
CA VAL A 144 3.23 -15.17 -5.55
C VAL A 144 4.62 -14.52 -5.47
N TYR A 145 5.03 -13.82 -6.52
CA TYR A 145 6.32 -13.11 -6.53
C TYR A 145 6.39 -12.07 -5.40
N ALA A 146 5.36 -11.24 -5.25
CA ALA A 146 5.29 -10.25 -4.18
C ALA A 146 5.26 -10.89 -2.78
N PHE A 147 4.63 -12.06 -2.64
CA PHE A 147 4.61 -12.81 -1.38
C PHE A 147 6.01 -13.30 -0.99
N ILE A 148 6.76 -13.85 -1.95
CA ILE A 148 8.13 -14.34 -1.72
C ILE A 148 9.06 -13.17 -1.36
N GLU A 149 9.02 -12.07 -2.12
CA GLU A 149 9.78 -10.85 -1.83
C GLU A 149 9.43 -10.27 -0.45
N ALA A 150 8.13 -10.24 -0.12
CA ALA A 150 7.67 -9.79 1.19
C ALA A 150 8.18 -10.71 2.31
N MET A 151 8.18 -12.03 2.09
CA MET A 151 8.70 -13.00 3.04
C MET A 151 10.19 -12.79 3.31
N ALA A 152 10.97 -12.55 2.25
CA ALA A 152 12.40 -12.27 2.35
C ALA A 152 12.71 -11.03 3.19
N ILE A 153 11.80 -10.04 3.23
CA ILE A 153 11.93 -8.84 4.06
C ILE A 153 11.40 -9.09 5.48
N TYR A 154 10.23 -9.70 5.62
CA TYR A 154 9.54 -9.79 6.91
C TYR A 154 10.05 -10.90 7.82
N VAL A 155 10.52 -12.03 7.27
CA VAL A 155 11.12 -13.09 8.10
C VAL A 155 12.31 -12.54 8.90
N PRO A 156 13.34 -11.92 8.31
CA PRO A 156 14.42 -11.35 9.09
C PRO A 156 13.95 -10.34 10.15
N VAL A 157 12.99 -9.46 9.81
CA VAL A 157 12.48 -8.44 10.74
C VAL A 157 11.78 -9.07 11.96
N HIS A 158 11.02 -10.14 11.78
CA HIS A 158 10.33 -10.82 12.88
C HIS A 158 11.27 -11.69 13.73
N PHE A 159 12.32 -12.26 13.13
CA PHE A 159 13.27 -13.12 13.83
C PHE A 159 14.43 -12.37 14.49
N LEU A 160 14.80 -11.18 13.99
CA LEU A 160 15.94 -10.40 14.50
C LEU A 160 15.82 -10.08 16.01
N PRO A 161 14.68 -9.62 16.55
CA PRO A 161 14.58 -9.38 17.99
C PRO A 161 14.78 -10.65 18.83
N ILE A 162 14.28 -11.79 18.36
CA ILE A 162 14.42 -13.08 19.05
C ILE A 162 15.88 -13.54 19.01
N LEU A 163 16.55 -13.39 17.86
CA LEU A 163 17.96 -13.73 17.68
C LEU A 163 18.86 -12.91 18.61
N LEU A 164 18.59 -11.60 18.76
CA LEU A 164 19.40 -10.71 19.58
C LEU A 164 19.16 -10.88 21.09
N THR A 165 17.91 -11.13 21.50
CA THR A 165 17.55 -11.21 22.93
C THR A 165 17.67 -12.62 23.50
N GLN A 166 17.29 -13.65 22.73
CA GLN A 166 17.12 -15.02 23.22
C GLN A 166 17.38 -16.06 22.11
N PRO A 167 18.61 -16.23 21.61
CA PRO A 167 18.90 -17.09 20.46
C PRO A 167 18.54 -18.58 20.69
N ARG A 168 18.71 -19.09 21.93
CA ARG A 168 18.33 -20.47 22.30
C ARG A 168 16.82 -20.72 22.19
N SER A 169 16.01 -19.66 22.20
CA SER A 169 14.55 -19.74 22.04
C SER A 169 14.14 -20.17 20.62
N LEU A 170 15.01 -19.96 19.62
CA LEU A 170 14.78 -20.37 18.23
C LEU A 170 14.76 -21.88 18.03
N LEU A 171 15.34 -22.66 18.95
CA LEU A 171 15.25 -24.13 18.94
C LEU A 171 13.88 -24.64 19.38
N ARG A 172 13.03 -23.78 19.96
CA ARG A 172 11.69 -24.15 20.46
C ARG A 172 10.63 -23.77 19.43
N ILE A 173 10.03 -24.79 18.79
CA ILE A 173 9.02 -24.62 17.73
C ILE A 173 7.84 -23.71 18.14
N HIS A 174 7.43 -23.76 19.41
CA HIS A 174 6.36 -22.92 19.98
C HIS A 174 6.64 -21.40 19.90
N ARG A 175 7.90 -20.99 19.79
CA ARG A 175 8.29 -19.57 19.64
C ARG A 175 8.49 -19.17 18.18
N VAL A 176 8.84 -20.14 17.33
CA VAL A 176 9.06 -19.95 15.89
C VAL A 176 7.74 -19.84 15.12
N ILE A 177 6.75 -20.69 15.42
CA ILE A 177 5.47 -20.72 14.72
C ILE A 177 4.74 -19.36 14.76
N PRO A 178 4.55 -18.69 15.91
CA PRO A 178 3.87 -17.40 15.95
C PRO A 178 4.61 -16.29 15.17
N ALA A 179 5.94 -16.31 15.18
CA ALA A 179 6.76 -15.37 14.42
C ALA A 179 6.60 -15.60 12.90
N LEU A 180 6.60 -16.87 12.47
CA LEU A 180 6.36 -17.24 11.09
C LEU A 180 4.94 -16.90 10.64
N LEU A 181 3.92 -17.19 11.44
CA LEU A 181 2.52 -16.82 11.15
C LEU A 181 2.37 -15.29 11.00
N SER A 182 3.07 -14.52 11.85
CA SER A 182 3.08 -13.06 11.76
C SER A 182 3.76 -12.56 10.48
N ALA A 183 4.89 -13.16 10.10
CA ALA A 183 5.57 -12.87 8.84
C ALA A 183 4.68 -13.24 7.64
N MET A 184 4.07 -14.43 7.64
CA MET A 184 3.15 -14.88 6.58
C MET A 184 1.95 -13.96 6.42
N ARG A 185 1.34 -13.51 7.52
CA ARG A 185 0.23 -12.55 7.49
C ARG A 185 0.66 -11.20 6.88
N SER A 186 1.83 -10.72 7.26
CA SER A 186 2.42 -9.48 6.71
C SER A 186 2.72 -9.60 5.20
N SER A 187 3.26 -10.75 4.80
CA SER A 187 3.54 -11.07 3.41
C SER A 187 2.26 -11.21 2.58
N ALA A 188 1.21 -11.82 3.14
CA ALA A 188 -0.10 -11.90 2.52
C ALA A 188 -0.72 -10.51 2.33
N PHE A 189 -0.64 -9.63 3.35
CA PHE A 189 -1.09 -8.23 3.24
C PHE A 189 -0.43 -7.50 2.06
N LEU A 190 0.91 -7.59 1.92
CA LEU A 190 1.64 -6.91 0.85
C LEU A 190 1.41 -7.56 -0.52
N SER A 191 1.33 -8.90 -0.57
CA SER A 191 1.00 -9.64 -1.78
C SER A 191 -0.40 -9.28 -2.31
N THR A 192 -1.41 -9.26 -1.43
CA THR A 192 -2.77 -8.84 -1.80
C THR A 192 -2.80 -7.37 -2.20
N PHE A 193 -2.00 -6.49 -1.59
CA PHE A 193 -1.88 -5.09 -2.00
C PHE A 193 -1.47 -4.99 -3.48
N VAL A 194 -0.42 -5.72 -3.87
CA VAL A 194 0.10 -5.73 -5.25
C VAL A 194 -0.89 -6.41 -6.21
N SER A 195 -1.40 -7.58 -5.85
CA SER A 195 -2.30 -8.36 -6.70
C SER A 195 -3.62 -7.63 -6.96
N SER A 196 -4.24 -7.04 -5.93
CA SER A 196 -5.48 -6.27 -6.09
C SER A 196 -5.29 -4.99 -6.90
N TYR A 197 -4.11 -4.36 -6.85
CA TYR A 197 -3.75 -3.25 -7.74
C TYR A 197 -3.80 -3.70 -9.21
N TRP A 198 -3.07 -4.77 -9.55
CA TRP A 198 -3.01 -5.28 -10.92
C TRP A 198 -4.35 -5.81 -11.42
N LEU A 199 -5.07 -6.54 -10.58
CA LEU A 199 -6.40 -7.03 -10.90
C LEU A 199 -7.35 -5.86 -11.19
N SER A 200 -7.31 -4.79 -10.39
CA SER A 200 -8.14 -3.60 -10.62
C SER A 200 -7.76 -2.87 -11.92
N VAL A 201 -6.46 -2.81 -12.25
CA VAL A 201 -6.01 -2.30 -13.55
C VAL A 201 -6.64 -3.11 -14.67
N CYS A 202 -6.59 -4.44 -14.61
CA CYS A 202 -7.19 -5.31 -15.62
C CYS A 202 -8.72 -5.23 -15.67
N ILE A 203 -9.40 -5.14 -14.51
CA ILE A 203 -10.86 -4.97 -14.42
C ILE A 203 -11.31 -3.70 -15.14
N THR A 204 -10.58 -2.60 -14.96
CA THR A 204 -10.91 -1.32 -15.59
C THR A 204 -10.60 -1.29 -17.08
N ARG A 205 -9.40 -1.70 -17.49
CA ARG A 205 -8.96 -1.55 -18.88
C ARG A 205 -9.36 -2.71 -19.81
N THR A 206 -9.65 -3.91 -19.30
CA THR A 206 -9.79 -5.11 -20.16
C THR A 206 -11.00 -5.98 -19.78
N LEU A 207 -11.16 -6.34 -18.50
CA LEU A 207 -12.08 -7.42 -18.12
C LEU A 207 -13.54 -6.96 -18.01
N LEU A 208 -13.79 -5.74 -17.52
CA LEU A 208 -15.15 -5.29 -17.23
C LEU A 208 -15.46 -3.90 -17.78
N PHE A 209 -14.83 -2.84 -17.27
CA PHE A 209 -15.32 -1.49 -17.55
C PHE A 209 -15.11 -1.05 -19.01
N ALA A 210 -13.94 -1.31 -19.60
CA ALA A 210 -13.71 -1.01 -21.01
C ALA A 210 -14.63 -1.80 -21.97
N ARG A 211 -15.08 -3.01 -21.57
CA ARG A 211 -16.06 -3.80 -22.34
C ARG A 211 -17.48 -3.28 -22.20
N LEU A 212 -17.85 -2.80 -21.01
CA LEU A 212 -19.16 -2.19 -20.76
C LEU A 212 -19.32 -0.83 -21.46
N PHE A 213 -18.22 -0.11 -21.64
CA PHE A 213 -18.20 1.24 -22.18
C PHE A 213 -17.19 1.38 -23.34
N PRO A 214 -17.39 0.67 -24.49
CA PRO A 214 -16.45 0.66 -25.61
C PRO A 214 -16.29 2.01 -26.30
N TRP A 215 -17.25 2.92 -26.13
CA TRP A 215 -17.20 4.30 -26.65
C TRP A 215 -16.30 5.24 -25.84
N ILE A 216 -15.78 4.80 -24.69
CA ILE A 216 -14.82 5.58 -23.89
C ILE A 216 -13.42 5.23 -24.35
N SER A 217 -12.65 6.25 -24.75
CA SER A 217 -11.29 6.06 -25.23
C SER A 217 -10.36 5.53 -24.16
N HIS A 218 -9.37 4.74 -24.56
CA HIS A 218 -8.29 4.29 -23.67
C HIS A 218 -7.38 5.42 -23.19
N ASP A 219 -7.48 6.63 -23.75
CA ASP A 219 -6.86 7.82 -23.14
C ASP A 219 -7.37 8.06 -21.71
N ILE A 220 -8.63 7.70 -21.44
CA ILE A 220 -9.26 7.80 -20.12
C ILE A 220 -8.96 6.54 -19.30
N TRP A 221 -9.13 5.35 -19.87
CA TRP A 221 -8.90 4.09 -19.16
C TRP A 221 -7.45 3.93 -18.69
N ASP A 222 -6.48 4.34 -19.49
CA ASP A 222 -5.05 4.29 -19.13
C ASP A 222 -4.57 5.62 -18.52
N GLY A 223 -5.41 6.65 -18.60
CA GLY A 223 -5.17 7.97 -18.04
C GLY A 223 -5.27 8.02 -16.52
N ALA A 224 -5.11 9.24 -15.99
CA ALA A 224 -4.96 9.48 -14.55
C ALA A 224 -6.18 9.15 -13.68
N PHE A 225 -7.34 8.98 -14.29
CA PHE A 225 -8.61 8.72 -13.61
C PHE A 225 -9.18 7.33 -13.91
N GLY A 226 -8.56 6.57 -14.82
CA GLY A 226 -8.96 5.20 -15.14
C GLY A 226 -8.29 4.17 -14.23
N CYS A 227 -7.57 3.25 -14.84
CA CYS A 227 -7.02 2.05 -14.20
C CYS A 227 -6.05 2.34 -13.06
N VAL A 228 -5.22 3.38 -13.18
CA VAL A 228 -4.28 3.76 -12.11
C VAL A 228 -5.01 4.29 -10.87
N LEU A 229 -6.08 5.06 -11.05
CA LEU A 229 -6.89 5.54 -9.93
C LEU A 229 -7.64 4.39 -9.27
N ALA A 230 -8.28 3.54 -10.06
CA ALA A 230 -8.99 2.37 -9.57
C ALA A 230 -8.05 1.45 -8.76
N GLY A 231 -6.88 1.10 -9.33
CA GLY A 231 -5.88 0.30 -8.63
C GLY A 231 -5.38 0.95 -7.36
N SER A 232 -5.18 2.28 -7.37
CA SER A 232 -4.78 3.03 -6.18
C SER A 232 -5.86 2.98 -5.07
N LEU A 233 -7.13 3.02 -5.43
CA LEU A 233 -8.24 2.97 -4.47
C LEU A 233 -8.48 1.54 -3.95
N THR A 234 -8.28 0.50 -4.76
CA THR A 234 -8.54 -0.88 -4.33
C THR A 234 -7.40 -1.45 -3.48
N CYS A 235 -6.14 -1.15 -3.81
CA CYS A 235 -4.99 -1.80 -3.18
C CYS A 235 -4.92 -1.58 -1.66
N GLY A 236 -5.34 -0.42 -1.19
CA GLY A 236 -5.34 -0.06 0.23
C GLY A 236 -6.24 -0.93 1.11
N ALA A 237 -7.23 -1.62 0.52
CA ALA A 237 -8.13 -2.51 1.25
C ALA A 237 -7.41 -3.76 1.79
N SER A 238 -6.24 -4.12 1.28
CA SER A 238 -5.50 -5.27 1.78
C SER A 238 -5.12 -5.15 3.28
N ILE A 239 -5.11 -3.94 3.84
CA ILE A 239 -4.78 -3.69 5.25
C ILE A 239 -5.66 -4.46 6.25
N TRP A 240 -6.85 -4.88 5.83
CA TRP A 240 -7.73 -5.71 6.64
C TRP A 240 -7.16 -7.12 6.91
N ILE A 241 -6.20 -7.56 6.10
CA ILE A 241 -5.44 -8.80 6.33
C ILE A 241 -4.50 -8.65 7.52
N GLU A 242 -4.03 -7.45 7.85
CA GLU A 242 -3.07 -7.24 8.92
C GLU A 242 -3.75 -7.19 10.31
N ASN A 243 -3.00 -7.42 11.39
CA ASN A 243 -3.48 -7.37 12.78
C ASN A 243 -3.80 -5.94 13.22
N GLY A 244 -4.88 -5.76 13.99
CA GLY A 244 -5.39 -4.44 14.39
C GLY A 244 -4.35 -3.52 15.05
N HIS A 245 -3.50 -4.05 15.93
CA HIS A 245 -2.41 -3.29 16.56
C HIS A 245 -1.41 -2.75 15.53
N ARG A 246 -0.99 -3.61 14.60
CA ARG A 246 0.02 -3.28 13.59
C ARG A 246 -0.51 -2.37 12.49
N ARG A 247 -1.82 -2.40 12.21
CA ARG A 247 -2.47 -1.46 11.29
C ARG A 247 -2.17 -0.02 11.68
N GLY A 248 -2.34 0.34 12.95
CA GLY A 248 -2.05 1.70 13.44
C GLY A 248 -0.60 2.13 13.19
N GLU A 249 0.37 1.24 13.43
CA GLU A 249 1.80 1.51 13.17
C GLU A 249 2.09 1.72 11.68
N ILE A 250 1.54 0.85 10.82
CA ILE A 250 1.71 0.96 9.36
C ILE A 250 1.03 2.23 8.83
N SER A 251 -0.18 2.56 9.32
CA SER A 251 -0.89 3.79 8.99
C SER A 251 -0.06 5.02 9.35
N LEU A 252 0.50 5.05 10.55
CA LEU A 252 1.36 6.15 11.01
C LEU A 252 2.67 6.22 10.22
N TYR A 253 3.19 5.11 9.70
CA TYR A 253 4.36 5.11 8.82
C TYR A 253 4.07 5.75 7.45
N VAL A 254 2.90 5.48 6.86
CA VAL A 254 2.54 6.01 5.53
C VAL A 254 1.95 7.42 5.57
N LEU A 255 1.26 7.78 6.65
CA LEU A 255 0.56 9.05 6.82
C LEU A 255 1.43 10.29 6.53
N PRO A 256 2.61 10.49 7.16
CA PRO A 256 3.42 11.68 6.89
C PRO A 256 3.89 11.77 5.44
N ARG A 257 4.08 10.62 4.76
CA ARG A 257 4.46 10.58 3.34
C ARG A 257 3.30 11.00 2.44
N ALA A 258 2.09 10.50 2.72
CA ALA A 258 0.88 10.88 2.00
C ALA A 258 0.51 12.35 2.20
N LEU A 259 0.65 12.87 3.43
CA LEU A 259 0.47 14.29 3.73
C LEU A 259 1.45 15.14 2.93
N ARG A 260 2.75 14.83 2.99
CA ARG A 260 3.78 15.52 2.20
C ARG A 260 3.49 15.45 0.70
N ALA A 261 3.03 14.31 0.19
CA ALA A 261 2.71 14.14 -1.21
C ALA A 261 1.50 15.00 -1.64
N SER A 262 0.57 15.24 -0.73
CA SER A 262 -0.63 16.06 -0.95
C SER A 262 -0.35 17.56 -0.89
N LEU A 263 0.62 17.98 -0.08
CA LEU A 263 0.98 19.39 0.05
C LEU A 263 1.59 19.97 -1.24
N PRO A 264 1.27 21.23 -1.60
CA PRO A 264 1.88 21.92 -2.74
C PRO A 264 3.40 22.04 -2.60
N SER A 265 4.13 21.85 -3.71
CA SER A 265 5.61 21.97 -3.72
C SER A 265 6.11 23.34 -3.28
N ARG A 266 5.34 24.40 -3.58
CA ARG A 266 5.62 25.78 -3.16
C ARG A 266 5.62 25.93 -1.63
N TRP A 267 4.74 25.23 -0.93
CA TRP A 267 4.70 25.26 0.54
C TRP A 267 5.92 24.58 1.15
N ILE A 268 6.33 23.45 0.58
CA ILE A 268 7.47 22.68 1.10
C ILE A 268 8.82 23.37 0.84
N LYS A 269 8.99 24.00 -0.33
CA LYS A 269 10.28 24.58 -0.74
C LYS A 269 10.39 26.09 -0.54
N GLY A 270 9.27 26.81 -0.54
CA GLY A 270 9.26 28.26 -0.72
C GLY A 270 9.36 29.09 0.56
N GLY A 271 9.46 28.48 1.75
CA GLY A 271 9.63 29.23 3.01
C GLY A 271 8.53 30.27 3.31
N ASN A 272 7.37 30.15 2.66
CA ASN A 272 6.29 31.12 2.72
C ASN A 272 5.90 31.37 4.18
N ARG A 273 5.72 32.64 4.55
CA ARG A 273 5.35 33.05 5.91
C ARG A 273 4.09 32.33 6.39
N GLY A 274 3.09 32.19 5.51
CA GLY A 274 1.86 31.45 5.81
C GLY A 274 2.11 29.96 6.10
N ALA A 275 2.94 29.29 5.30
CA ALA A 275 3.28 27.88 5.52
C ALA A 275 4.02 27.67 6.85
N ARG A 276 4.94 28.58 7.20
CA ARG A 276 5.64 28.56 8.51
C ARG A 276 4.69 28.77 9.69
N ILE A 277 3.70 29.65 9.56
CA ILE A 277 2.69 29.85 10.61
C ILE A 277 1.86 28.58 10.78
N VAL A 278 1.38 27.99 9.68
CA VAL A 278 0.59 26.74 9.72
C VAL A 278 1.41 25.61 10.33
N GLU A 279 2.68 25.44 9.94
CA GLU A 279 3.58 24.43 10.52
C GLU A 279 3.74 24.61 12.03
N ARG A 280 3.99 25.85 12.50
CA ARG A 280 4.09 26.16 13.93
C ARG A 280 2.79 25.88 14.67
N MET A 281 1.65 26.26 14.12
CA MET A 281 0.34 26.00 14.73
C MET A 281 0.06 24.50 14.82
N ILE A 282 0.31 23.73 13.76
CA ILE A 282 0.15 22.27 13.78
C ILE A 282 1.09 21.64 14.82
N PHE A 283 2.34 22.10 14.92
CA PHE A 283 3.28 21.61 15.92
C PHE A 283 2.81 21.91 17.34
N ILE A 284 2.43 23.16 17.63
CA ILE A 284 1.93 23.59 18.93
C ILE A 284 0.68 22.80 19.31
N LEU A 285 -0.30 22.68 18.40
CA LEU A 285 -1.53 21.93 18.64
C LEU A 285 -1.26 20.44 18.85
N SER A 286 -0.36 19.83 18.07
CA SER A 286 0.01 18.42 18.22
C SER A 286 0.68 18.16 19.56
N LEU A 287 1.62 19.02 19.96
CA LEU A 287 2.33 18.91 21.24
C LEU A 287 1.41 19.19 22.42
N ALA A 288 0.56 20.22 22.34
CA ALA A 288 -0.44 20.52 23.36
C ALA A 288 -1.44 19.37 23.55
N SER A 289 -1.93 18.79 22.45
CA SER A 289 -2.80 17.61 22.48
C SER A 289 -2.09 16.40 23.10
N LEU A 290 -0.81 16.17 22.75
CA LEU A 290 -0.02 15.07 23.31
C LEU A 290 0.15 15.23 24.82
N LEU A 291 0.58 16.41 25.29
CA LEU A 291 0.80 16.70 26.71
C LEU A 291 -0.50 16.62 27.51
N THR A 292 -1.60 17.18 26.98
CA THR A 292 -2.92 17.11 27.62
C THR A 292 -3.38 15.66 27.79
N THR A 293 -3.20 14.85 26.74
CA THR A 293 -3.53 13.41 26.78
C THR A 293 -2.63 12.67 27.76
N ALA A 294 -1.34 12.98 27.77
CA ALA A 294 -0.39 12.34 28.65
C ALA A 294 -0.66 12.62 30.13
N SER A 295 -1.11 13.85 30.46
CA SER A 295 -1.47 14.23 31.82
C SER A 295 -2.79 13.63 32.31
N HIS A 296 -3.81 13.52 31.44
CA HIS A 296 -5.16 13.10 31.86
C HIS A 296 -5.48 11.63 31.56
N ARG A 297 -4.96 11.08 30.46
CA ARG A 297 -5.24 9.72 29.97
C ARG A 297 -3.99 9.08 29.35
N PRO A 298 -2.95 8.79 30.16
CA PRO A 298 -1.70 8.20 29.68
C PRO A 298 -1.89 6.78 29.10
N ASP A 299 -2.99 6.11 29.42
CA ASP A 299 -3.41 4.81 28.90
C ASP A 299 -3.67 4.81 27.39
N VAL A 300 -4.03 5.97 26.82
CA VAL A 300 -4.34 6.14 25.39
C VAL A 300 -3.07 6.29 24.53
N LEU A 301 -1.92 6.61 25.15
CA LEU A 301 -0.67 6.83 24.43
C LEU A 301 -0.09 5.51 23.87
N ARG A 302 0.36 5.55 22.61
CA ARG A 302 0.93 4.39 21.91
C ARG A 302 2.46 4.32 22.06
N GLY A 303 2.99 3.14 22.37
CA GLY A 303 4.40 2.75 22.24
C GLY A 303 5.42 3.81 22.71
N LEU A 304 6.15 4.38 21.75
CA LEU A 304 7.22 5.37 21.98
C LEU A 304 6.74 6.64 22.69
N SER A 305 5.53 7.14 22.41
CA SER A 305 5.01 8.34 23.08
C SER A 305 4.73 8.09 24.56
N ARG A 306 4.18 6.91 24.89
CA ARG A 306 3.98 6.46 26.26
C ARG A 306 5.30 6.26 26.98
N TRP A 307 6.28 5.64 26.31
CA TRP A 307 7.62 5.45 26.86
C TRP A 307 8.34 6.79 27.10
N ALA A 308 8.35 7.69 26.13
CA ALA A 308 9.01 8.99 26.24
C ALA A 308 8.39 9.83 27.36
N PHE A 309 7.07 9.86 27.46
CA PHE A 309 6.40 10.53 28.58
C PHE A 309 6.71 9.87 29.92
N ALA A 310 6.69 8.54 30.01
CA ALA A 310 7.05 7.81 31.21
C ALA A 310 8.51 8.08 31.63
N PHE A 311 9.43 8.23 30.68
CA PHE A 311 10.83 8.61 30.94
C PHE A 311 10.94 10.05 31.45
N ILE A 312 10.25 11.01 30.82
CA ILE A 312 10.25 12.42 31.23
C ILE A 312 9.62 12.61 32.62
N MET A 313 8.54 11.87 32.91
CA MET A 313 7.83 11.97 34.19
C MET A 313 8.45 11.12 35.30
N LYS A 314 9.15 10.02 34.99
CA LYS A 314 10.06 9.37 35.94
C LYS A 314 11.28 10.24 36.14
N LYS A 315 11.14 11.22 37.03
CA LYS A 315 12.29 11.92 37.64
C LYS A 315 13.30 10.85 38.09
N PRO A 316 14.61 10.96 37.75
CA PRO A 316 15.61 10.16 38.42
C PRO A 316 15.46 10.48 39.90
N ARG A 317 15.22 9.47 40.75
CA ARG A 317 15.50 9.66 42.17
C ARG A 317 16.98 9.98 42.24
N VAL A 318 17.29 11.24 42.51
CA VAL A 318 18.59 11.59 43.06
C VAL A 318 18.58 10.87 44.40
N ASP A 319 19.33 9.78 44.50
CA ASP A 319 19.68 9.15 45.77
C ASP A 319 20.53 10.19 46.53
N THR A 320 19.87 11.15 47.16
CA THR A 320 20.41 11.76 48.38
C THR A 320 20.37 10.65 49.41
N GLY A 321 21.54 10.07 49.65
CA GLY A 321 21.72 8.98 50.58
C GLY A 321 21.22 9.37 51.96
N GLU A 322 20.09 8.81 52.35
CA GLU A 322 19.76 8.58 53.74
C GLU A 322 19.36 7.12 53.88
N SER A 323 20.20 6.44 54.65
CA SER A 323 20.10 5.06 55.05
C SER A 323 18.86 4.77 55.91
N ASN A 324 18.29 3.60 55.64
CA ASN A 324 17.58 2.70 56.56
C ASN A 324 16.10 2.94 56.93
N GLU A 325 15.39 1.81 56.80
CA GLU A 325 14.29 1.31 57.63
C GLU A 325 12.93 2.02 57.56
N ARG A 326 12.04 1.44 56.74
CA ARG A 326 10.78 0.84 57.25
C ARG A 326 10.05 0.02 56.17
N GLN A 327 10.08 -1.29 56.41
CA GLN A 327 8.97 -2.23 56.33
C GLN A 327 7.86 -1.99 55.27
N ILE A 328 7.90 -2.89 54.28
CA ILE A 328 6.76 -3.69 53.77
C ILE A 328 5.45 -3.43 54.54
N ALA A 329 4.53 -2.70 53.93
CA ALA A 329 3.12 -2.66 54.32
C ALA A 329 2.25 -3.02 53.12
N ALA A 330 1.54 -4.13 53.33
CA ALA A 330 0.54 -4.80 52.52
C ALA A 330 -0.34 -3.92 51.61
N TYR A 331 -0.58 -4.44 50.39
CA TYR A 331 -1.76 -4.12 49.60
C TYR A 331 -2.87 -5.13 49.98
N PRO A 332 -4.11 -4.72 50.28
CA PRO A 332 -5.18 -5.68 50.55
C PRO A 332 -5.72 -6.30 49.25
N PRO A 333 -6.22 -7.55 49.26
CA PRO A 333 -6.88 -8.14 48.11
C PRO A 333 -8.28 -7.52 47.94
N ALA A 334 -8.62 -7.18 46.70
CA ALA A 334 -10.00 -6.86 46.33
C ALA A 334 -10.84 -8.14 46.39
N THR A 335 -11.94 -8.05 47.11
CA THR A 335 -12.88 -9.10 47.47
C THR A 335 -13.57 -9.75 46.27
N GLU A 336 -13.60 -11.07 46.34
CA GLU A 336 -14.45 -12.01 45.64
C GLU A 336 -15.92 -11.74 46.02
N SER A 337 -16.77 -11.35 45.07
CA SER A 337 -18.23 -11.35 45.27
C SER A 337 -18.79 -12.64 44.68
N ALA A 338 -19.04 -13.60 45.58
CA ALA A 338 -19.76 -14.83 45.32
C ALA A 338 -21.17 -14.55 44.76
N ILE A 339 -21.53 -15.26 43.69
CA ILE A 339 -22.92 -15.49 43.28
C ILE A 339 -23.16 -16.99 43.51
N PRO A 340 -24.14 -17.38 44.34
CA PRO A 340 -24.33 -18.78 44.72
C PRO A 340 -24.99 -19.60 43.60
N GLU A 341 -24.37 -20.74 43.28
CA GLU A 341 -24.99 -21.84 42.54
C GLU A 341 -26.08 -22.48 43.39
N HIS A 342 -27.33 -22.22 43.06
CA HIS A 342 -28.43 -23.17 43.26
C HIS A 342 -29.54 -22.87 42.25
N ALA A 343 -30.12 -23.94 41.69
CA ALA A 343 -31.25 -23.99 40.75
C ALA A 343 -30.91 -23.98 39.25
N ILE A 344 -30.22 -25.03 38.80
CA ILE A 344 -30.58 -25.72 37.56
C ILE A 344 -31.75 -26.65 37.91
N SER A 345 -32.98 -26.28 37.55
CA SER A 345 -34.13 -27.17 37.31
C SER A 345 -35.42 -26.33 37.30
N SER A 346 -35.82 -25.85 36.13
CA SER A 346 -37.20 -25.64 35.68
C SER A 346 -37.21 -24.78 34.42
N LEU A 347 -38.11 -25.11 33.48
CA LEU A 347 -38.43 -24.39 32.23
C LEU A 347 -37.67 -24.82 30.96
N LEU A 348 -37.61 -26.13 30.75
CA LEU A 348 -38.32 -26.70 29.60
C LEU A 348 -39.83 -26.64 29.90
N GLU A 349 -40.64 -26.32 28.89
CA GLU A 349 -42.09 -26.00 28.90
C GLU A 349 -42.43 -24.50 29.00
N HIS A 350 -42.26 -23.78 27.88
CA HIS A 350 -43.39 -23.35 27.04
C HIS A 350 -42.93 -22.77 25.70
#